data_AF-A0A875S7I4-F1
#
_entry.id   AF-A0A875S7I4-F1
#
_cell.length_a   1.000
_cell.length_b   1.000
_cell.length_c   1.000
_cell.angle_alpha   90.00
_cell.angle_beta   90.00
_cell.angle_gamma   90.00
#
_symmetry.space_group_name_H-M   'P 1'
#
loop_
_entity.id
_entity.type
_entity.pdbx_description
1 polymer ?
#
loop_
_entity_poly.entity_id
_entity_poly.type
_entity_poly.pdbx_seq_one_letter_code
_entity_poly.pdbx_strand_id
1 'polypeptide(L)'
;MLTNLTVVELPDPLYELPREKALPKPKEKTKWEKFAEAKGIKKTTRRGRQVYDEEKEEWVGRWGYKGKNKEVDNQWLVELDDTDKKGEDDNDDEIDPRKLSRMERKKLVKKNTLHEKRNRLNGGPK
;
A
#
# COMPACT_ATOMS: atom_id res chain seq x y z
N MET A 1 -21.34 8.11 -40.27
CA MET A 1 -21.95 6.76 -40.39
C MET A 1 -22.80 6.53 -39.15
N LEU A 2 -24.05 6.99 -39.17
CA LEU A 2 -24.98 6.80 -38.06
C LEU A 2 -25.52 5.38 -38.16
N THR A 3 -25.12 4.51 -37.23
CA THR A 3 -25.68 3.17 -37.11
C THR A 3 -27.06 3.29 -36.46
N ASN A 4 -28.12 3.29 -37.27
CA ASN A 4 -29.49 3.09 -36.79
C ASN A 4 -29.64 1.62 -36.36
N LEU A 5 -29.12 1.28 -35.18
CA LEU A 5 -29.33 -0.02 -34.57
C LEU A 5 -30.58 0.06 -33.69
N THR A 6 -31.70 -0.44 -34.19
CA THR A 6 -32.91 -0.64 -33.38
C THR A 6 -32.74 -1.92 -32.58
N VAL A 7 -32.55 -1.78 -31.26
CA VAL A 7 -32.48 -2.90 -30.31
C VAL A 7 -33.81 -2.99 -29.58
N VAL A 8 -34.29 -4.21 -29.36
CA VAL A 8 -35.49 -4.50 -28.57
C VAL A 8 -35.05 -4.92 -27.17
N GLU A 9 -35.65 -4.33 -26.14
CA GLU A 9 -35.42 -4.71 -24.75
C GLU A 9 -36.24 -5.97 -24.42
N LEU A 10 -35.55 -7.04 -24.01
CA LEU A 10 -36.18 -8.28 -23.58
C LEU A 10 -36.56 -8.18 -22.09
N PRO A 11 -37.66 -8.84 -21.66
CA PRO A 11 -38.02 -8.92 -20.24
C PRO A 11 -37.01 -9.78 -19.46
N ASP A 12 -36.93 -9.54 -18.15
CA ASP A 12 -36.11 -10.36 -17.25
C ASP A 12 -36.52 -11.85 -17.30
N PRO A 13 -35.56 -12.77 -17.16
CA PRO A 13 -35.86 -14.20 -17.20
C PRO A 13 -36.80 -14.61 -16.06
N LEU A 14 -37.87 -15.34 -16.42
CA LEU A 14 -38.90 -15.82 -15.49
C LEU A 14 -38.48 -17.06 -14.67
N TYR A 15 -37.53 -17.85 -15.17
CA TYR A 15 -37.16 -19.14 -14.59
C TYR A 15 -35.87 -19.03 -13.76
N GLU A 16 -35.90 -19.52 -12.52
CA GLU A 16 -34.73 -19.61 -11.66
C GLU A 16 -33.84 -20.79 -12.09
N LEU A 17 -32.72 -20.50 -12.74
CA LEU A 17 -31.73 -21.51 -13.13
C LEU A 17 -30.63 -21.64 -12.06
N PRO A 18 -30.13 -22.86 -11.81
CA PRO A 18 -29.02 -23.05 -10.88
C PRO A 18 -27.76 -22.36 -11.41
N ARG A 19 -27.05 -21.67 -10.52
CA ARG A 19 -25.77 -21.03 -10.85
C ARG A 19 -24.68 -22.09 -11.03
N GLU A 20 -23.80 -21.87 -11.99
CA GLU A 20 -22.59 -22.68 -12.17
C GLU A 20 -21.67 -22.63 -10.95
N LYS A 21 -21.53 -21.44 -10.35
CA LYS A 21 -20.64 -21.20 -9.21
C LYS A 21 -21.42 -20.69 -8.01
N ALA A 22 -20.99 -21.15 -6.85
CA ALA A 22 -21.47 -20.65 -5.57
C ALA A 22 -21.36 -19.12 -5.50
N LEU A 23 -22.22 -18.52 -4.69
CA LEU A 23 -22.12 -17.11 -4.37
C LEU A 23 -20.74 -16.81 -3.77
N PRO A 24 -20.09 -15.70 -4.17
CA PRO A 24 -18.83 -15.31 -3.54
C PRO A 24 -19.07 -15.12 -2.04
N LYS A 25 -18.36 -15.89 -1.21
CA LYS A 25 -18.48 -15.81 0.24
C LYS A 25 -18.10 -14.39 0.70
N PRO A 26 -18.79 -13.81 1.70
CA PRO A 26 -18.42 -12.52 2.24
C PRO A 26 -17.00 -12.59 2.80
N LYS A 27 -16.18 -11.57 2.51
CA LYS A 27 -14.80 -11.52 3.00
C LYS A 27 -14.82 -11.33 4.51
N GLU A 28 -14.08 -12.18 5.22
CA GLU A 28 -13.89 -11.98 6.65
C GLU A 28 -13.13 -10.67 6.92
N LYS A 29 -13.55 -9.95 7.96
CA LYS A 29 -12.89 -8.71 8.38
C LYS A 29 -11.45 -9.01 8.81
N THR A 30 -10.50 -8.27 8.27
CA THR A 30 -9.08 -8.33 8.67
C THR A 30 -8.90 -7.85 10.11
N LYS A 31 -7.78 -8.21 10.74
CA LYS A 31 -7.47 -7.76 12.11
C LYS A 31 -7.48 -6.22 12.23
N TRP A 32 -7.03 -5.51 11.20
CA TRP A 32 -7.05 -4.05 11.18
C TRP A 32 -8.47 -3.49 11.07
N GLU A 33 -9.35 -4.09 10.25
CA GLU A 33 -10.74 -3.65 10.14
C GLU A 33 -11.50 -3.86 11.45
N LYS A 34 -11.30 -5.00 12.12
CA LYS A 34 -11.86 -5.26 13.46
C LYS A 34 -11.40 -4.20 14.48
N PHE A 35 -10.12 -3.83 14.43
CA PHE A 35 -9.56 -2.80 15.29
C PHE A 35 -10.08 -1.39 14.96
N ALA A 36 -10.16 -1.06 13.67
CA ALA A 36 -10.65 0.22 13.19
C ALA A 36 -12.13 0.43 13.56
N GLU A 37 -12.95 -0.62 13.43
CA GLU A 37 -14.36 -0.61 13.86
C GLU A 37 -14.47 -0.44 15.38
N ALA A 38 -13.71 -1.19 16.17
CA ALA A 38 -13.71 -1.07 17.63
C ALA A 38 -13.26 0.32 18.12
N LYS A 39 -12.34 0.97 17.40
CA LYS A 39 -11.85 2.32 17.70
C LYS A 39 -12.64 3.44 17.01
N GLY A 40 -13.61 3.13 16.15
CA GLY A 40 -14.33 4.14 15.37
C GLY A 40 -13.45 4.91 14.35
N ILE A 41 -12.35 4.31 13.90
CA ILE A 41 -11.46 4.92 12.91
C ILE A 41 -12.15 4.92 11.54
N LYS A 42 -12.57 6.09 11.09
CA LYS A 42 -13.14 6.29 9.75
C LYS A 42 -12.06 6.14 8.68
N LYS A 43 -12.44 5.61 7.52
CA LYS A 43 -11.54 5.54 6.36
C LYS A 43 -11.21 6.96 5.89
N THR A 44 -9.91 7.28 5.82
CA THR A 44 -9.46 8.54 5.23
C THR A 44 -9.84 8.60 3.75
N THR A 45 -10.22 9.79 3.28
CA THR A 45 -10.45 10.04 1.86
C THR A 45 -9.20 9.70 1.05
N ARG A 46 -9.40 9.12 -0.14
CA ARG A 46 -8.30 8.72 -1.02
C ARG A 46 -7.59 9.97 -1.51
N ARG A 47 -6.49 10.33 -0.84
CA ARG A 47 -5.60 11.41 -1.28
C ARG A 47 -4.95 11.02 -2.61
N GLY A 48 -4.72 12.01 -3.47
CA GLY A 48 -4.06 11.82 -4.76
C GLY A 48 -2.62 11.31 -4.63
N ARG A 49 -1.97 11.00 -5.75
CA ARG A 49 -0.58 10.48 -5.72
C ARG A 49 0.47 11.58 -5.51
N GLN A 50 0.20 12.81 -5.95
CA GLN A 50 1.17 13.89 -5.91
C GLN A 50 1.19 14.65 -4.58
N VAL A 51 2.36 15.18 -4.25
CA VAL A 51 2.66 16.11 -3.16
C VAL A 51 3.55 17.19 -3.72
N TYR A 52 3.28 18.43 -3.36
CA TYR A 52 4.10 19.56 -3.75
C TYR A 52 5.39 19.54 -2.94
N ASP A 53 6.52 19.70 -3.61
CA ASP A 53 7.84 19.80 -2.99
C ASP A 53 8.27 21.27 -2.99
N GLU A 54 8.33 21.88 -1.81
CA GLU A 54 8.55 23.33 -1.67
C GLU A 54 9.95 23.75 -2.13
N GLU A 55 10.97 22.89 -1.96
CA GLU A 55 12.36 23.19 -2.36
C GLU A 55 12.55 23.22 -3.88
N LYS A 56 11.82 22.37 -4.61
CA LYS A 56 11.93 22.25 -6.07
C LYS A 56 10.80 22.96 -6.81
N GLU A 57 9.84 23.49 -6.07
CA GLU A 57 8.58 24.09 -6.57
C GLU A 57 7.80 23.17 -7.54
N GLU A 58 7.95 21.85 -7.40
CA GLU A 58 7.41 20.84 -8.33
C GLU A 58 6.46 19.84 -7.66
N TRP A 59 5.52 19.28 -8.44
CA TRP A 59 4.63 18.20 -7.99
C TRP A 59 5.30 16.83 -8.09
N VAL A 60 5.83 16.35 -6.98
CA VAL A 60 6.49 15.05 -6.88
C VAL A 60 5.51 13.96 -6.43
N GLY A 61 5.68 12.73 -6.90
CA GLY A 61 4.86 11.60 -6.42
C GLY A 61 5.21 11.23 -4.98
N ARG A 62 4.21 10.92 -4.13
CA ARG A 62 4.44 10.32 -2.79
C ARG A 62 5.23 9.02 -2.85
N TRP A 63 4.99 8.24 -3.89
CA TRP A 63 5.58 6.92 -4.14
C TRP A 63 5.65 6.66 -5.66
N GLY A 64 6.53 5.77 -6.11
CA GLY A 64 6.72 5.42 -7.53
C GLY A 64 7.97 6.05 -8.13
N TYR A 65 7.91 6.45 -9.42
CA TYR A 65 9.03 7.10 -10.10
C TYR A 65 9.40 8.42 -9.40
N LYS A 66 10.70 8.58 -9.09
CA LYS A 66 11.26 9.71 -8.30
C LYS A 66 10.41 10.07 -7.07
N GLY A 67 9.87 9.06 -6.38
CA GLY A 67 8.99 9.28 -5.25
C GLY A 67 9.70 9.92 -4.06
N LYS A 68 9.00 10.80 -3.33
CA LYS A 68 9.51 11.50 -2.13
C LYS A 68 10.06 10.54 -1.07
N ASN A 69 9.53 9.32 -1.01
CA ASN A 69 10.01 8.27 -0.11
C ASN A 69 11.47 7.81 -0.32
N LYS A 70 12.10 8.14 -1.46
CA LYS A 70 13.49 7.80 -1.80
C LYS A 70 14.40 9.02 -1.92
N GLU A 71 13.98 10.18 -1.40
CA GLU A 71 14.75 11.42 -1.47
C GLU A 71 16.13 11.28 -0.81
N VAL A 72 16.18 10.69 0.38
CA VAL A 72 17.43 10.37 1.12
C VAL A 72 18.39 9.51 0.29
N ASP A 73 17.87 8.62 -0.56
CA ASP A 73 18.70 7.73 -1.39
C ASP A 73 19.43 8.49 -2.51
N ASN A 74 18.90 9.64 -2.96
CA ASN A 74 19.42 10.42 -4.08
C ASN A 74 20.17 11.68 -3.64
N GLN A 75 20.08 12.06 -2.36
CA GLN A 75 20.75 13.25 -1.85
C GLN A 75 22.27 13.07 -1.95
N TRP A 76 22.97 14.13 -2.37
CA TRP A 76 24.42 14.13 -2.53
C TRP A 76 25.17 14.06 -1.20
N LEU A 77 24.62 14.68 -0.14
CA LEU A 77 25.15 14.68 1.22
C LEU A 77 24.05 14.34 2.23
N VAL A 78 24.32 13.43 3.17
CA VAL A 78 23.42 13.12 4.29
C VAL A 78 24.13 13.50 5.57
N GLU A 79 23.55 14.42 6.32
CA GLU A 79 24.07 14.84 7.63
C GLU A 79 23.89 13.69 8.63
N LEU A 80 24.92 13.45 9.45
CA LEU A 80 24.90 12.47 10.54
C LEU A 80 24.86 13.22 11.86
N ASP A 81 23.85 12.91 12.67
CA ASP A 81 23.75 13.41 14.04
C ASP A 81 24.86 12.78 14.90
N ASP A 82 25.30 13.50 15.94
CA ASP A 82 26.39 13.03 16.82
C ASP A 82 26.04 11.74 17.57
N THR A 83 24.75 11.41 17.69
CA THR A 83 24.26 10.13 18.23
C THR A 83 24.47 8.97 17.26
N ASP A 84 24.35 9.21 15.95
CA ASP A 84 24.47 8.20 14.90
C ASP A 84 25.93 7.88 14.58
N LYS A 85 26.84 8.80 14.92
CA LYS A 85 28.30 8.58 14.86
C LYS A 85 28.81 7.57 15.90
N LYS A 86 28.02 7.29 16.95
CA LYS A 86 28.40 6.44 18.08
C LYS A 86 27.79 5.05 17.94
N GLY A 87 28.03 4.39 16.80
CA GLY A 87 27.76 2.97 16.64
C GLY A 87 28.69 2.17 17.55
N GLU A 88 28.10 1.38 18.45
CA GLU A 88 28.73 0.66 19.56
C GLU A 88 29.51 -0.61 19.13
N ASP A 89 29.99 -0.68 17.89
CA ASP A 89 30.65 -1.87 17.34
C ASP A 89 31.93 -1.47 16.58
N ASP A 90 33.08 -1.79 17.18
CA ASP A 90 34.44 -1.63 16.64
C ASP A 90 34.71 -2.63 15.49
N ASN A 91 33.77 -2.75 14.54
CA ASN A 91 33.89 -3.57 13.34
C ASN A 91 33.70 -2.69 12.10
N ASP A 92 34.81 -2.07 11.68
CA ASP A 92 35.27 -1.55 10.37
C ASP A 92 34.33 -1.32 9.15
N ASP A 93 33.00 -1.25 9.33
CA ASP A 93 32.02 -0.93 8.30
C ASP A 93 31.19 0.28 8.76
N GLU A 94 31.68 1.47 8.42
CA GLU A 94 30.98 2.75 8.58
C GLU A 94 29.52 2.64 8.10
N ILE A 95 28.56 2.75 9.04
CA ILE A 95 27.15 2.45 8.79
C ILE A 95 26.54 3.53 7.87
N ASP A 96 26.51 3.26 6.56
CA ASP A 96 25.89 4.17 5.59
C ASP A 96 24.40 4.40 5.92
N PRO A 97 23.98 5.64 6.24
CA PRO A 97 22.61 5.95 6.65
C PRO A 97 21.58 5.61 5.55
N ARG A 98 22.00 5.63 4.27
CA ARG A 98 21.13 5.23 3.15
C ARG A 98 20.85 3.72 3.19
N LYS A 99 21.84 2.90 3.56
CA LYS A 99 21.65 1.45 3.71
C LYS A 99 20.68 1.17 4.86
N LEU A 100 20.80 1.85 5.99
CA LEU A 100 19.87 1.72 7.11
C LEU A 100 18.43 2.03 6.70
N SER A 101 18.19 3.20 6.10
CA SER A 101 16.85 3.59 5.64
C SER A 101 16.24 2.57 4.66
N ARG A 102 17.05 2.03 3.74
CA ARG A 102 16.60 0.95 2.83
C ARG A 102 16.25 -0.33 3.59
N MET A 103 17.05 -0.70 4.59
CA MET A 103 16.83 -1.90 5.39
C MET A 103 15.55 -1.79 6.23
N GLU A 104 15.29 -0.65 6.85
CA GLU A 104 14.05 -0.36 7.57
C GLU A 104 12.83 -0.44 6.66
N ARG A 105 12.89 0.19 5.48
CA ARG A 105 11.82 0.13 4.48
C ARG A 105 11.52 -1.31 4.07
N LYS A 106 12.56 -2.12 3.81
CA LYS A 106 12.43 -3.55 3.50
C LYS A 106 11.82 -4.33 4.67
N LYS A 107 12.21 -4.04 5.91
CA LYS A 107 11.67 -4.68 7.12
C LYS A 107 10.16 -4.42 7.25
N LEU A 108 9.72 -3.19 7.02
CA LEU A 108 8.30 -2.82 7.03
C LEU A 108 7.50 -3.52 5.91
N VAL A 109 8.06 -3.59 4.70
CA VAL A 109 7.43 -4.33 3.58
C VAL A 109 7.29 -5.82 3.90
N LYS A 110 8.35 -6.45 4.43
CA LYS A 110 8.31 -7.85 4.87
C LYS A 110 7.25 -8.06 5.97
N LYS A 111 7.18 -7.15 6.95
CA LYS A 111 6.17 -7.22 8.01
C LYS A 111 4.74 -7.14 7.45
N ASN A 112 4.49 -6.23 6.51
CA ASN A 112 3.17 -6.09 5.89
C ASN A 112 2.77 -7.34 5.08
N THR A 113 3.68 -7.89 4.28
CA THR A 113 3.41 -9.13 3.52
C THR A 113 3.15 -10.32 4.44
N LEU A 114 3.85 -10.43 5.57
CA LEU A 114 3.57 -11.45 6.58
C LEU A 114 2.19 -11.27 7.22
N HIS A 115 1.80 -10.04 7.55
CA HIS A 115 0.47 -9.74 8.09
C HIS A 115 -0.64 -10.09 7.09
N GLU A 116 -0.43 -9.79 5.80
CA GLU A 116 -1.35 -10.15 4.73
C GLU A 116 -1.52 -11.68 4.62
N LYS A 117 -0.41 -12.42 4.58
CA LYS A 117 -0.43 -13.89 4.57
C LYS A 117 -1.19 -14.46 5.77
N ARG A 118 -0.94 -13.93 6.96
CA ARG A 118 -1.63 -14.37 8.18
C ARG A 118 -3.13 -14.08 8.14
N ASN A 119 -3.52 -12.90 7.66
CA ASN A 119 -4.93 -12.55 7.51
C ASN A 119 -5.62 -13.43 6.45
N ARG A 120 -4.92 -13.77 5.36
CA ARG A 120 -5.42 -14.65 4.30
C ARG A 120 -5.60 -16.09 4.78
N LEU A 121 -4.67 -16.61 5.57
CA LEU A 121 -4.79 -17.94 6.18
C LEU A 121 -5.96 -18.00 7.16
N ASN A 122 -6.09 -16.98 8.00
CA ASN A 122 -7.15 -16.94 9.01
C ASN A 122 -8.55 -16.68 8.42
N GLY A 123 -8.63 -15.94 7.31
CA GLY A 123 -9.88 -15.61 6.62
C GLY A 123 -10.13 -16.42 5.34
N GLY A 124 -9.33 -17.45 5.09
CA GLY A 124 -9.59 -18.43 4.05
C GLY A 124 -10.85 -19.23 4.40
N PRO A 125 -11.60 -19.73 3.41
CA PRO A 125 -12.74 -20.59 3.70
C PRO A 125 -12.25 -21.80 4.51
N LYS A 126 -12.78 -21.97 5.73
CA LYS A 126 -12.81 -23.29 6.37
C LYS A 126 -13.64 -24.25 5.52
#